data_AF-A0A4Q4UI29-F1
#
_entry.id   AF-A0A4Q4UI29-F1
#
_cell.length_a   1.000
_cell.length_b   1.000
_cell.length_c   1.000
_cell.angle_alpha   90.00
_cell.angle_beta   90.00
_cell.angle_gamma   90.00
#
_symmetry.space_group_name_H-M   'P 1'
#
loop_
_entity.id
_entity.type
_entity.pdbx_description
1 polymer ?
#
loop_
_entity_poly.entity_id
_entity_poly.type
_entity_poly.pdbx_seq_one_letter_code
_entity_poly.pdbx_strand_id
1 'polypeptide(L)'
;MDAIRRAGIPAPKVISYSEHPETPWAPVSILMTRIPGHELSEVYEDLEETERESTVSELKLILETMRSWPNPGDGRICSIYGGPIRSIRVLNHRIGPHETERESNEFLLSTASSHSFRLPEEFDSTVATAKRMEDMPHSIIFMHGDFAMRNVLVARRPRVSLH
;
A
#
# COMPACT_ATOMS: atom_id res chain seq x y z
N MET A 1 -0.81 10.46 9.76
CA MET A 1 -0.72 10.90 8.34
C MET A 1 0.25 12.05 8.14
N ASP A 2 0.31 13.05 9.03
CA ASP A 2 1.30 14.15 8.91
C ASP A 2 2.75 13.67 8.83
N ALA A 3 3.07 12.53 9.44
CA ALA A 3 4.41 11.96 9.40
C ALA A 3 4.89 11.62 7.97
N ILE A 4 3.98 11.19 7.09
CA ILE A 4 4.28 10.88 5.67
C ILE A 4 4.66 12.14 4.89
N ARG A 5 3.87 13.21 5.06
CA ARG A 5 4.18 14.51 4.45
C ARG A 5 5.47 15.11 4.99
N ARG A 6 5.72 14.97 6.31
CA ARG A 6 6.99 15.40 6.93
C ARG A 6 8.19 14.59 6.42
N ALA A 7 7.99 13.36 6.00
CA ALA A 7 9.00 12.53 5.34
C ALA A 7 9.21 12.88 3.85
N GLY A 8 8.58 13.95 3.33
CA GLY A 8 8.76 14.40 1.96
C GLY A 8 7.92 13.62 0.93
N ILE A 9 7.07 12.69 1.36
CA ILE A 9 6.23 11.90 0.47
C ILE A 9 4.97 12.71 0.10
N PRO A 10 4.65 12.88 -1.19
CA PRO A 10 3.42 13.53 -1.63
C PRO A 10 2.19 12.73 -1.16
N ALA A 11 1.43 13.29 -0.21
CA ALA A 11 0.22 12.67 0.31
C ALA A 11 -0.82 13.73 0.71
N PRO A 12 -2.12 13.40 0.75
CA PRO A 12 -3.16 14.33 1.17
C PRO A 12 -2.90 14.81 2.60
N LYS A 13 -3.16 16.09 2.88
CA LYS A 13 -3.15 16.60 4.26
C LYS A 13 -4.48 16.24 4.92
N VAL A 14 -4.42 15.52 6.04
CA VAL A 14 -5.62 15.27 6.85
C VAL A 14 -6.03 16.58 7.54
N ILE A 15 -7.30 16.93 7.42
CA ILE A 15 -7.90 18.14 7.99
C ILE A 15 -8.65 17.77 9.27
N SER A 16 -9.46 16.71 9.24
CA SER A 16 -10.21 16.24 10.40
C SER A 16 -10.48 14.74 10.33
N TYR A 17 -10.77 14.18 11.49
CA TYR A 17 -11.23 12.81 11.70
C TYR A 17 -12.48 12.88 12.57
N SER A 18 -13.49 12.10 12.23
CA SER A 18 -14.74 12.05 13.02
C SER A 18 -15.24 10.62 13.08
N GLU A 19 -15.76 10.26 14.24
CA GLU A 19 -16.41 8.98 14.47
C GLU A 19 -17.92 9.17 14.39
N HIS A 20 -18.59 8.18 13.80
CA HIS A 20 -20.04 8.16 13.62
C HIS A 20 -20.59 6.84 14.16
N PRO A 21 -20.68 6.67 15.50
CA PRO A 21 -21.14 5.42 16.11
C PRO A 21 -22.53 4.99 15.62
N GLU A 22 -23.38 5.95 15.27
CA GLU A 22 -24.74 5.74 14.76
C GLU A 22 -24.80 5.24 13.30
N THR A 23 -23.69 5.26 12.56
CA THR A 23 -23.60 4.73 11.19
C THR A 23 -22.59 3.58 11.13
N PRO A 24 -22.99 2.35 11.52
CA PRO A 24 -22.06 1.22 11.66
C PRO A 24 -21.39 0.78 10.35
N TRP A 25 -21.97 1.11 9.18
CA TRP A 25 -21.37 0.86 7.86
C TRP A 25 -20.30 1.88 7.46
N ALA A 26 -20.29 3.06 8.09
CA ALA A 26 -19.31 4.13 7.89
C ALA A 26 -18.96 4.77 9.24
N PRO A 27 -18.38 4.01 10.18
CA PRO A 27 -18.23 4.44 11.57
C PRO A 27 -17.19 5.55 11.74
N VAL A 28 -16.47 5.90 10.66
CA VAL A 28 -15.40 6.90 10.66
C VAL A 28 -15.42 7.64 9.33
N SER A 29 -15.16 8.95 9.37
CA SER A 29 -14.87 9.76 8.20
C SER A 29 -13.54 10.51 8.38
N ILE A 30 -12.76 10.61 7.30
CA ILE A 30 -11.53 11.40 7.24
C ILE A 30 -11.72 12.50 6.19
N LEU A 31 -11.61 13.76 6.61
CA LEU A 31 -11.53 14.89 5.70
C LEU A 31 -10.07 15.17 5.38
N MET A 32 -9.74 15.31 4.10
CA MET A 32 -8.38 15.58 3.64
C MET A 32 -8.36 16.53 2.45
N THR A 33 -7.23 17.18 2.19
CA THR A 33 -7.05 18.03 1.00
C THR A 33 -7.10 17.21 -0.27
N ARG A 34 -7.79 17.71 -1.30
CA ARG A 34 -7.74 17.13 -2.64
C ARG A 34 -6.32 17.25 -3.22
N ILE A 35 -5.79 16.16 -3.75
CA ILE A 35 -4.60 16.19 -4.61
C ILE A 35 -5.07 16.37 -6.06
N PRO A 36 -4.57 17.37 -6.80
CA PRO A 36 -4.87 17.50 -8.22
C PRO A 36 -4.19 16.38 -9.01
N GLY A 37 -4.89 15.83 -10.01
CA GLY A 37 -4.36 14.79 -10.88
C GLY A 37 -5.43 13.81 -11.32
N HIS A 38 -4.99 12.80 -12.06
CA HIS A 38 -5.80 11.67 -12.50
C HIS A 38 -5.19 10.38 -11.97
N GLU A 39 -6.03 9.38 -11.72
CA GLU A 39 -5.54 8.07 -11.30
C GLU A 39 -4.65 7.48 -12.38
N LEU A 40 -3.45 7.03 -12.00
CA LEU A 40 -2.49 6.50 -12.96
C LEU A 40 -3.07 5.29 -13.71
N SER A 41 -3.87 4.46 -13.04
CA SER A 41 -4.51 3.29 -13.67
C SER A 41 -5.44 3.68 -14.84
N GLU A 42 -6.07 4.86 -14.78
CA GLU A 42 -7.03 5.34 -15.77
C GLU A 42 -6.34 5.95 -16.99
N VAL A 43 -5.19 6.61 -16.77
CA VAL A 43 -4.55 7.43 -17.82
C VAL A 43 -3.26 6.86 -18.37
N TYR A 44 -2.72 5.78 -17.79
CA TYR A 44 -1.40 5.24 -18.16
C TYR A 44 -1.25 4.96 -19.66
N GLU A 45 -2.28 4.37 -20.27
CA GLU A 45 -2.28 4.05 -21.70
C GLU A 45 -2.27 5.30 -22.58
N ASP A 46 -2.78 6.43 -22.10
CA ASP A 46 -2.82 7.70 -22.83
C ASP A 46 -1.56 8.56 -22.64
N LEU A 47 -0.69 8.19 -21.69
CA LEU A 47 0.57 8.90 -21.42
C LEU A 47 1.55 8.70 -22.59
N GLU A 48 2.20 9.79 -22.98
CA GLU A 48 3.34 9.74 -23.89
C GLU A 48 4.51 9.01 -23.24
N GLU A 49 5.42 8.48 -24.05
CA GLU A 49 6.61 7.76 -23.56
C GLU A 49 7.41 8.59 -22.55
N THR A 50 7.62 9.87 -22.85
CA THR A 50 8.33 10.80 -21.95
C THR A 50 7.57 11.06 -20.65
N GLU A 51 6.24 11.08 -20.66
CA GLU A 51 5.40 11.21 -19.46
C GLU A 51 5.48 9.94 -18.60
N ARG A 52 5.51 8.76 -19.24
CA ARG A 52 5.70 7.47 -18.55
C ARG A 52 7.08 7.39 -17.89
N GLU A 53 8.14 7.77 -18.60
CA GLU A 53 9.50 7.82 -18.07
C GLU A 53 9.61 8.77 -16.86
N SER A 54 9.01 9.96 -16.95
CA SER A 54 8.95 10.90 -15.82
C SER A 54 8.21 10.29 -14.64
N THR A 55 7.05 9.67 -14.89
CA THR A 55 6.23 9.02 -13.86
C THR A 55 7.01 7.90 -13.16
N VAL A 56 7.71 7.03 -13.91
CA VAL A 56 8.54 5.97 -13.34
C VAL A 56 9.67 6.54 -12.49
N SER A 57 10.32 7.60 -12.95
CA SER A 57 11.40 8.27 -12.23
C SER A 57 10.91 8.88 -10.90
N GLU A 58 9.75 9.53 -10.91
CA GLU A 58 9.14 10.09 -9.70
C GLU A 58 8.68 8.99 -8.72
N LEU A 59 8.08 7.91 -9.21
CA LEU A 59 7.69 6.77 -8.39
C LEU A 59 8.91 6.10 -7.73
N LYS A 60 10.02 5.99 -8.46
CA LYS A 60 11.28 5.50 -7.92
C LYS A 60 11.76 6.38 -6.77
N LEU A 61 11.77 7.70 -6.94
CA LEU A 61 12.14 8.65 -5.88
C LEU A 61 11.23 8.53 -4.65
N ILE A 62 9.92 8.39 -4.85
CA ILE A 62 8.96 8.18 -3.76
C ILE A 62 9.26 6.89 -3.00
N LEU A 63 9.53 5.79 -3.70
CA LEU A 63 9.87 4.51 -3.09
C LEU A 63 11.20 4.60 -2.32
N GLU A 64 12.22 5.22 -2.89
CA GLU A 64 13.51 5.45 -2.21
C GLU A 64 13.32 6.30 -0.94
N THR A 65 12.49 7.35 -1.02
CA THR A 65 12.15 8.21 0.12
C THR A 65 11.43 7.41 1.22
N MET A 66 10.40 6.62 0.86
CA MET A 66 9.71 5.75 1.82
C MET A 66 10.67 4.77 2.51
N ARG A 67 11.51 4.11 1.73
CA ARG A 67 12.43 3.05 2.22
C ARG A 67 13.58 3.59 3.06
N SER A 68 13.98 4.84 2.86
CA SER A 68 14.99 5.51 3.69
C SER A 68 14.46 5.96 5.05
N TRP A 69 13.14 5.99 5.23
CA TRP A 69 12.54 6.37 6.49
C TRP A 69 12.67 5.23 7.51
N PRO A 70 13.17 5.49 8.74
CA PRO A 70 13.32 4.45 9.75
C PRO A 70 11.99 3.76 10.03
N ASN A 71 12.03 2.44 10.19
CA ASN A 71 10.84 1.69 10.58
C ASN A 71 10.36 2.20 11.96
N PRO A 72 9.16 2.82 12.05
CA PRO A 72 8.65 3.34 13.32
C PRO A 72 8.32 2.24 14.34
N GLY A 73 8.24 0.99 13.88
CA GLY A 73 7.99 -0.19 14.69
C GLY A 73 9.25 -0.80 15.33
N ASP A 74 10.44 -0.20 15.16
CA ASP A 74 11.72 -0.75 15.65
C ASP A 74 11.99 -2.18 15.14
N GLY A 75 11.86 -2.37 13.83
CA GLY A 75 12.05 -3.67 13.18
C GLY A 75 10.79 -4.54 13.13
N ARG A 76 9.72 -4.20 13.86
CA ARG A 76 8.45 -4.93 13.83
C ARG A 76 7.67 -4.70 12.54
N ILE A 77 6.82 -5.66 12.19
CA ILE A 77 5.85 -5.54 11.10
C ILE A 77 4.52 -5.07 11.71
N CYS A 78 4.24 -3.78 11.56
CA CYS A 78 3.09 -3.14 12.17
C CYS A 78 2.59 -1.93 11.37
N SER A 79 1.49 -1.35 11.81
CA SER A 79 1.05 -0.02 11.35
C SER A 79 2.03 1.08 11.80
N ILE A 80 1.88 2.27 11.22
CA ILE A 80 2.70 3.46 11.58
C ILE A 80 2.59 3.87 13.06
N TYR A 81 1.55 3.41 13.77
CA TYR A 81 1.36 3.67 15.21
C TYR A 81 1.80 2.49 16.09
N GLY A 82 2.48 1.49 15.54
CA GLY A 82 2.93 0.29 16.27
C GLY A 82 1.84 -0.76 16.49
N GLY A 83 0.58 -0.48 16.13
CA GLY A 83 -0.54 -1.43 16.25
C GLY A 83 -0.74 -2.33 15.02
N PRO A 84 -1.80 -3.15 14.99
CA PRO A 84 -2.10 -4.04 13.86
C PRO A 84 -2.30 -3.29 12.54
N ILE A 85 -1.83 -3.88 11.45
CA ILE A 85 -2.12 -3.44 10.08
C ILE A 85 -3.56 -3.84 9.75
N ARG A 86 -4.33 -2.96 9.12
CA ARG A 86 -5.66 -3.31 8.60
C ARG A 86 -5.60 -3.80 7.16
N SER A 87 -6.23 -4.94 6.88
CA SER A 87 -6.27 -5.53 5.54
C SER A 87 -7.52 -6.36 5.35
N ILE A 88 -8.28 -6.14 4.28
CA ILE A 88 -9.47 -6.95 3.96
C ILE A 88 -9.15 -8.40 3.63
N ARG A 89 -7.88 -8.72 3.38
CA ARG A 89 -7.40 -10.04 2.92
C ARG A 89 -7.33 -11.09 4.04
N VAL A 90 -7.54 -10.70 5.30
CA VAL A 90 -7.46 -11.62 6.45
C VAL A 90 -8.71 -11.51 7.32
N LEU A 91 -8.98 -12.57 8.10
CA LEU A 91 -10.09 -12.60 9.05
C LEU A 91 -9.97 -11.43 10.05
N ASN A 92 -11.10 -10.80 10.40
CA ASN A 92 -11.19 -9.64 11.29
C ASN A 92 -10.41 -8.40 10.82
N HIS A 93 -9.89 -8.42 9.59
CA HIS A 93 -9.16 -7.34 8.95
C HIS A 93 -7.94 -6.83 9.70
N ARG A 94 -7.24 -7.69 10.45
CA ARG A 94 -6.08 -7.30 11.28
C ARG A 94 -4.91 -8.26 11.07
N ILE A 95 -3.73 -7.69 10.85
CA ILE A 95 -2.45 -8.39 10.72
C ILE A 95 -1.50 -7.83 11.78
N GLY A 96 -0.88 -8.71 12.57
CA GLY A 96 0.10 -8.31 13.58
C GLY A 96 -0.44 -7.42 14.71
N PRO A 97 0.44 -6.62 15.36
CA PRO A 97 1.87 -6.45 15.05
C PRO A 97 2.66 -7.75 15.22
N HIS A 98 3.70 -7.94 14.40
CA HIS A 98 4.60 -9.10 14.47
C HIS A 98 6.01 -8.66 14.80
N GLU A 99 6.69 -9.40 15.68
CA GLU A 99 8.05 -9.10 16.12
C GLU A 99 9.08 -9.53 15.07
N THR A 100 8.75 -10.57 14.29
CA THR A 100 9.63 -11.10 13.25
C THR A 100 8.92 -11.26 11.92
N GLU A 101 9.70 -11.31 10.84
CA GLU A 101 9.19 -11.66 9.51
C GLU A 101 8.55 -13.05 9.50
N ARG A 102 9.16 -14.03 10.20
CA ARG A 102 8.64 -15.40 10.28
C ARG A 102 7.22 -15.42 10.85
N GLU A 103 6.98 -14.76 11.98
CA GLU A 103 5.64 -14.67 12.57
C GLU A 103 4.62 -14.07 11.61
N SER A 104 5.00 -13.04 10.85
CA SER A 104 4.14 -12.42 9.85
C SER A 104 3.84 -13.37 8.69
N ASN A 105 4.86 -14.07 8.17
CA ASN A 105 4.70 -15.00 7.06
C ASN A 105 3.86 -16.22 7.46
N GLU A 106 4.12 -16.80 8.64
CA GLU A 106 3.32 -17.91 9.20
C GLU A 106 1.85 -17.50 9.36
N PHE A 107 1.59 -16.30 9.90
CA PHE A 107 0.24 -15.76 10.01
C PHE A 107 -0.42 -15.63 8.64
N LEU A 108 0.23 -14.99 7.67
CA LEU A 108 -0.33 -14.80 6.32
C LEU A 108 -0.60 -16.14 5.62
N LEU A 109 0.32 -17.10 5.73
CA LEU A 109 0.14 -18.44 5.18
C LEU A 109 -1.00 -19.20 5.87
N SER A 110 -1.22 -19.02 7.18
CA SER A 110 -2.35 -19.62 7.90
C SER A 110 -3.72 -19.12 7.41
N THR A 111 -3.75 -17.94 6.78
CA THR A 111 -4.98 -17.38 6.19
C THR A 111 -5.19 -17.82 4.73
N ALA A 112 -4.24 -18.53 4.13
CA ALA A 112 -4.34 -18.97 2.75
C ALA A 112 -5.53 -19.93 2.55
N SER A 113 -6.24 -19.75 1.44
CA SER A 113 -7.40 -20.57 1.08
C SER A 113 -7.32 -20.98 -0.38
N SER A 114 -7.69 -22.23 -0.65
CA SER A 114 -7.82 -22.76 -2.02
C SER A 114 -9.03 -22.21 -2.77
N HIS A 115 -9.91 -21.43 -2.13
CA HIS A 115 -11.17 -20.98 -2.71
C HIS A 115 -11.04 -20.20 -4.02
N SER A 116 -9.92 -19.47 -4.22
CA SER A 116 -9.65 -18.70 -5.43
C SER A 116 -8.90 -19.49 -6.51
N PHE A 117 -8.56 -20.76 -6.26
CA PHE A 117 -7.84 -21.62 -7.19
C PHE A 117 -8.78 -22.54 -7.94
N ARG A 118 -8.46 -22.85 -9.20
CA ARG A 118 -9.27 -23.78 -10.01
C ARG A 118 -8.97 -25.23 -9.66
N LEU A 119 -7.71 -25.52 -9.34
CA LEU A 119 -7.20 -26.85 -9.06
C LEU A 119 -6.45 -26.89 -7.71
N PRO A 120 -6.58 -27.97 -6.91
CA PRO A 120 -5.83 -28.11 -5.66
C PRO A 120 -4.31 -28.03 -5.84
N GLU A 121 -3.78 -28.56 -6.93
CA GLU A 121 -2.34 -28.59 -7.20
C GLU A 121 -1.76 -27.18 -7.45
N GLU A 122 -2.56 -26.27 -8.01
CA GLU A 122 -2.19 -24.86 -8.18
C GLU A 122 -2.05 -24.16 -6.82
N PHE A 123 -2.98 -24.46 -5.89
CA PHE A 123 -2.92 -23.95 -4.52
C PHE A 123 -1.68 -24.46 -3.80
N ASP A 124 -1.45 -25.77 -3.81
CA ASP A 124 -0.30 -26.38 -3.14
C ASP A 124 1.04 -25.87 -3.68
N SER A 125 1.15 -25.74 -5.01
CA SER A 125 2.34 -25.17 -5.68
C SER A 125 2.56 -23.70 -5.31
N THR A 126 1.47 -22.92 -5.20
CA THR A 126 1.53 -21.51 -4.80
C THR A 126 1.95 -21.36 -3.34
N VAL A 127 1.40 -22.16 -2.44
CA VAL A 127 1.77 -22.18 -1.01
C VAL A 127 3.23 -22.63 -0.85
N ALA A 128 3.65 -23.69 -1.55
CA ALA A 128 5.04 -24.14 -1.55
C ALA A 128 6.00 -23.04 -2.06
N THR A 129 5.57 -22.27 -3.06
CA THR A 129 6.34 -21.13 -3.56
C THR A 129 6.43 -20.00 -2.54
N ALA A 130 5.33 -19.65 -1.88
CA ALA A 130 5.32 -18.63 -0.84
C ALA A 130 6.21 -19.01 0.35
N LYS A 131 6.25 -20.29 0.74
CA LYS A 131 7.12 -20.78 1.83
C LYS A 131 8.61 -20.57 1.57
N ARG A 132 9.05 -20.56 0.30
CA ARG A 132 10.46 -20.25 -0.05
C ARG A 132 10.86 -18.82 0.32
N MET A 133 9.90 -17.94 0.63
CA MET A 133 10.21 -16.61 1.16
C MET A 133 10.89 -16.66 2.53
N GLU A 134 10.68 -17.73 3.32
CA GLU A 134 11.36 -17.87 4.61
C GLU A 134 12.87 -18.11 4.50
N ASP A 135 13.34 -18.60 3.34
CA ASP A 135 14.75 -18.86 3.07
C ASP A 135 15.51 -17.63 2.57
N MET A 136 14.81 -16.52 2.33
CA MET A 136 15.39 -15.29 1.80
C MET A 136 15.48 -14.22 2.88
N PRO A 137 16.62 -13.53 3.05
CA PRO A 137 16.70 -12.41 3.98
C PRO A 137 15.94 -11.20 3.42
N HIS A 138 14.94 -10.71 4.14
CA HIS A 138 14.23 -9.48 3.79
C HIS A 138 14.44 -8.38 4.83
N SER A 139 14.60 -7.15 4.36
CA SER A 139 14.65 -5.98 5.24
C SER A 139 13.23 -5.52 5.57
N ILE A 140 12.93 -5.35 6.87
CA ILE A 140 11.64 -4.83 7.32
C ILE A 140 11.69 -3.29 7.28
N ILE A 141 11.14 -2.72 6.20
CA ILE A 141 11.20 -1.29 5.89
C ILE A 141 9.82 -0.65 5.87
N PHE A 142 9.78 0.67 6.02
CA PHE A 142 8.55 1.44 5.87
C PHE A 142 8.07 1.42 4.40
N MET A 143 6.82 1.03 4.17
CA MET A 143 6.23 0.95 2.82
C MET A 143 4.72 1.17 2.83
N HIS A 144 4.20 1.68 1.70
CA HIS A 144 2.76 1.72 1.45
C HIS A 144 2.21 0.29 1.20
N GLY A 145 1.28 -0.17 2.05
CA GLY A 145 0.78 -1.55 2.02
C GLY A 145 -0.08 -1.94 0.80
N ASP A 146 -0.44 -0.97 -0.04
CA ASP A 146 -1.17 -1.16 -1.29
C ASP A 146 -0.62 -0.26 -2.40
N PHE A 147 0.69 -0.33 -2.66
CA PHE A 147 1.33 0.50 -3.68
C PHE A 147 0.96 0.00 -5.09
N ALA A 148 -0.10 0.58 -5.66
CA ALA A 148 -0.67 0.22 -6.96
C ALA A 148 -1.06 1.47 -7.75
N MET A 149 -1.15 1.36 -9.08
CA MET A 149 -1.48 2.50 -9.96
C MET A 149 -2.78 3.21 -9.57
N ARG A 150 -3.75 2.47 -9.03
CA ARG A 150 -5.01 3.06 -8.54
C ARG A 150 -4.88 3.99 -7.33
N ASN A 151 -3.77 3.87 -6.61
CA ASN A 151 -3.46 4.70 -5.44
C ASN A 151 -2.43 5.80 -5.77
N VAL A 152 -2.15 6.02 -7.06
CA VAL A 152 -1.21 7.04 -7.55
C VAL A 152 -1.97 8.05 -8.39
N LEU A 153 -1.76 9.34 -8.10
CA LEU A 153 -2.29 10.43 -8.91
C LEU A 153 -1.16 11.09 -9.71
N VAL A 154 -1.38 11.30 -11.01
CA VAL A 154 -0.44 12.00 -11.89
C VAL A 154 -1.02 13.32 -12.38
N ALA A 155 -0.21 14.36 -12.38
CA ALA A 155 -0.57 15.66 -12.93
C ALA A 155 -0.34 15.65 -14.45
N ARG A 156 -1.41 15.68 -15.24
CA ARG A 156 -1.30 15.87 -16.69
C ARG A 156 -1.04 17.35 -16.98
N ARG A 157 -0.16 17.64 -17.95
CA ARG A 157 -0.15 18.97 -18.57
C ARG A 157 -1.43 19.13 -19.39
N PRO A 158 -2.09 20.30 -19.38
CA PRO A 158 -3.24 20.52 -20.24
C PRO A 158 -2.80 20.38 -21.71
N ARG A 159 -3.38 19.43 -22.44
CA ARG A 159 -3.27 19.38 -23.91
C ARG A 159 -4.13 20.51 -24.46
N VAL A 160 -3.51 21.61 -24.87
CA VAL A 160 -4.20 22.67 -25.61
C VAL A 160 -4.36 22.17 -27.05
N SER A 161 -5.56 21.72 -27.38
CA SER A 161 -5.94 21.38 -28.75
C SER A 161 -6.76 22.54 -29.31
N LEU A 162 -6.26 23.21 -30.35
CA LEU A 162 -7.06 24.10 -31.19
C LEU A 162 -7.81 23.24 -32.22
N HIS A 163 -9.11 23.48 -32.37
CA HIS A 163 -9.93 22.96 -33.48
C HIS A 163 -9.70 23.77 -34.75
#